data_AF-A0A3A0BAV8-F1
#
_entry.id   AF-A0A3A0BAV8-F1
#
_cell.length_a   1.000
_cell.length_b   1.000
_cell.length_c   1.000
_cell.angle_alpha   90.00
_cell.angle_beta   90.00
_cell.angle_gamma   90.00
#
_symmetry.space_group_name_H-M   'P 1'
#
loop_
_entity.id
_entity.type
_entity.pdbx_description
1 polymer ?
#
loop_
_entity_poly.entity_id
_entity_poly.type
_entity_poly.pdbx_seq_one_letter_code
_entity_poly.pdbx_strand_id
1 'polypeptide(L)'
;MLAVRYSRLKVTLIAAALTLLSAAHFGYVYFGLYPVESSRAYFFGDRTLGTYLSHRSSERILVIDPQPRYIMSYLVLTNPDITREVIAPLIGRYDVGEENNIYTLGSLTIRRDCPATLTESYDTVIVDFTLVEGLDQCPPLLALQVNNQLSVRKIVDPLDSGVIKYLYNDKICDDLTLSPYLSLDKVKDFGLEKMSRVQFCSRWIIAN
;
A
#
# COMPACT_ATOMS: atom_id res chain seq x y z
N MET A 1 -60.13 -25.81 4.99
CA MET A 1 -58.75 -25.95 5.53
C MET A 1 -57.63 -25.88 4.48
N LEU A 2 -57.83 -26.33 3.23
CA LEU A 2 -56.79 -26.31 2.17
C LEU A 2 -56.34 -24.89 1.75
N ALA A 3 -57.26 -23.92 1.65
CA ALA A 3 -56.92 -22.54 1.27
C ALA A 3 -55.96 -21.83 2.25
N VAL A 4 -56.11 -22.10 3.56
CA VAL A 4 -55.25 -21.52 4.61
C VAL A 4 -53.82 -22.10 4.54
N ARG A 5 -53.67 -23.39 4.23
CA ARG A 5 -52.35 -24.02 4.04
C ARG A 5 -51.63 -23.48 2.79
N TYR A 6 -52.37 -23.27 1.70
CA TYR A 6 -51.80 -22.73 0.46
C TYR A 6 -51.27 -21.29 0.62
N SER A 7 -51.99 -20.47 1.41
CA SER A 7 -51.53 -19.11 1.76
C SER A 7 -50.23 -19.11 2.56
N ARG A 8 -50.10 -20.01 3.56
CA ARG A 8 -48.88 -20.13 4.36
C ARG A 8 -47.67 -20.57 3.54
N LEU A 9 -47.83 -21.54 2.64
CA LEU A 9 -46.73 -22.00 1.78
C LEU A 9 -46.19 -20.87 0.89
N LYS A 10 -47.08 -20.06 0.30
CA LYS A 10 -46.68 -18.89 -0.50
C LYS A 10 -45.87 -17.88 0.30
N VAL A 11 -46.33 -17.54 1.51
CA VAL A 11 -45.62 -16.61 2.39
C VAL A 11 -44.24 -17.15 2.76
N THR A 12 -44.13 -18.44 3.11
CA THR A 12 -42.84 -19.07 3.42
C THR A 12 -41.90 -19.06 2.22
N LEU A 13 -42.38 -19.37 1.01
CA LEU A 13 -41.57 -19.34 -0.21
C LEU A 13 -41.08 -17.92 -0.54
N ILE A 14 -41.93 -16.90 -0.38
CA ILE A 14 -41.54 -15.50 -0.58
C ILE A 14 -40.49 -15.10 0.45
N ALA A 15 -40.69 -15.42 1.74
CA ALA A 15 -39.72 -15.13 2.79
C ALA A 15 -38.37 -15.80 2.52
N ALA A 16 -38.37 -17.09 2.14
CA ALA A 16 -37.16 -17.82 1.79
C ALA A 16 -36.44 -17.20 0.57
N ALA A 17 -37.19 -16.81 -0.47
CA ALA A 17 -36.62 -16.14 -1.64
C ALA A 17 -35.99 -14.79 -1.28
N LEU A 18 -36.66 -13.98 -0.44
CA LEU A 18 -36.11 -12.72 0.05
C LEU A 18 -34.85 -12.94 0.89
N THR A 19 -34.84 -13.93 1.78
CA THR A 19 -33.66 -14.27 2.58
C THR A 19 -32.49 -14.71 1.70
N LEU A 20 -32.73 -15.53 0.68
CA LEU A 20 -31.70 -15.95 -0.26
C LEU A 20 -31.15 -14.75 -1.07
N LEU A 21 -32.04 -13.84 -1.51
CA LEU A 21 -31.63 -12.63 -2.21
C LEU A 21 -30.79 -11.72 -1.31
N SER A 22 -31.20 -11.53 -0.05
CA SER A 22 -30.43 -10.76 0.94
C SER A 22 -29.08 -11.40 1.24
N ALA A 23 -29.01 -12.73 1.37
CA ALA A 23 -27.76 -13.45 1.59
C ALA A 23 -26.82 -13.36 0.38
N ALA A 24 -27.35 -13.47 -0.85
CA ALA A 24 -26.58 -13.30 -2.08
C ALA A 24 -26.05 -11.87 -2.21
N HIS A 25 -26.89 -10.86 -1.92
CA HIS A 25 -26.47 -9.46 -1.91
C HIS A 25 -25.39 -9.20 -0.84
N PHE A 26 -25.57 -9.72 0.37
CA PHE A 26 -24.57 -9.64 1.43
C PHE A 26 -23.25 -10.28 0.98
N GLY A 27 -23.29 -11.46 0.37
CA GLY A 27 -22.10 -12.12 -0.18
C GLY A 27 -21.40 -11.27 -1.23
N TYR A 28 -22.15 -10.68 -2.17
CA TYR A 28 -21.59 -9.79 -3.18
C TYR A 28 -20.92 -8.55 -2.56
N VAL A 29 -21.59 -7.88 -1.63
CA VAL A 29 -21.05 -6.69 -0.97
C VAL A 29 -19.83 -7.06 -0.12
N TYR A 30 -19.91 -8.10 0.69
CA TYR A 30 -18.87 -8.47 1.65
C TYR A 30 -17.63 -9.08 0.98
N PHE A 31 -17.78 -9.91 -0.04
CA PHE A 31 -16.64 -10.56 -0.70
C PHE A 31 -16.16 -9.83 -1.96
N GLY A 32 -17.00 -9.01 -2.58
CA GLY A 32 -16.67 -8.26 -3.80
C GLY A 32 -16.33 -6.79 -3.52
N LEU A 33 -17.27 -6.02 -2.97
CA LEU A 33 -17.14 -4.57 -2.83
C LEU A 33 -16.29 -4.18 -1.60
N TYR A 34 -16.49 -4.85 -0.47
CA TYR A 34 -15.84 -4.50 0.79
C TYR A 34 -14.30 -4.54 0.71
N PRO A 35 -13.64 -5.53 0.07
CA PRO A 35 -12.18 -5.49 -0.10
C PRO A 35 -11.70 -4.21 -0.80
N VAL A 36 -12.42 -3.75 -1.83
CA VAL A 36 -12.08 -2.52 -2.58
C VAL A 36 -12.29 -1.29 -1.70
N GLU A 37 -13.45 -1.13 -1.07
CA GLU A 37 -13.72 0.01 -0.18
C GLU A 37 -12.78 0.03 1.04
N SER A 38 -12.50 -1.14 1.61
CA SER A 38 -11.59 -1.27 2.76
C SER A 38 -10.15 -0.92 2.42
N SER A 39 -9.75 -0.96 1.14
CA SER A 39 -8.41 -0.55 0.71
C SER A 39 -8.18 0.96 0.80
N ARG A 40 -9.22 1.79 0.95
CA ARG A 40 -9.05 3.20 1.34
C ARG A 40 -8.89 3.40 2.84
N ALA A 41 -9.39 2.47 3.62
CA ALA A 41 -9.28 2.48 5.06
C ALA A 41 -8.05 1.66 5.51
N TYR A 42 -7.77 1.70 6.82
CA TYR A 42 -6.87 0.75 7.48
C TYR A 42 -5.45 0.66 6.90
N PHE A 43 -4.91 1.75 6.35
CA PHE A 43 -3.49 1.82 5.94
C PHE A 43 -3.12 0.82 4.84
N PHE A 44 -4.04 0.48 3.93
CA PHE A 44 -3.72 -0.42 2.82
C PHE A 44 -2.60 0.12 1.93
N GLY A 45 -2.50 1.45 1.75
CA GLY A 45 -1.36 2.08 1.08
C GLY A 45 -0.02 1.76 1.75
N ASP A 46 0.02 1.77 3.09
CA ASP A 46 1.22 1.41 3.86
C ASP A 46 1.51 -0.09 3.81
N ARG A 47 0.47 -0.92 3.73
CA ARG A 47 0.59 -2.37 3.48
C ARG A 47 1.14 -2.67 2.08
N THR A 48 0.69 -1.94 1.07
CA THR A 48 1.23 -2.01 -0.30
C THR A 48 2.69 -1.60 -0.32
N LEU A 49 3.03 -0.49 0.34
CA LEU A 49 4.42 -0.06 0.47
C LEU A 49 5.26 -1.07 1.27
N GLY A 50 4.75 -1.61 2.37
CA GLY A 50 5.44 -2.62 3.18
C GLY A 50 5.70 -3.92 2.39
N THR A 51 4.77 -4.32 1.51
CA THR A 51 4.95 -5.45 0.60
C THR A 51 5.97 -5.12 -0.49
N TYR A 52 5.90 -3.94 -1.10
CA TYR A 52 6.91 -3.48 -2.05
C TYR A 52 8.32 -3.54 -1.44
N LEU A 53 8.48 -3.00 -0.23
CA LEU A 53 9.74 -2.98 0.51
C LEU A 53 10.18 -4.38 0.97
N SER A 54 9.30 -5.38 1.07
CA SER A 54 9.71 -6.75 1.43
C SER A 54 10.41 -7.48 0.28
N HIS A 55 10.23 -7.02 -0.96
CA HIS A 55 10.95 -7.51 -2.13
C HIS A 55 12.33 -6.88 -2.32
N ARG A 56 12.76 -6.01 -1.39
CA ARG A 56 14.04 -5.35 -1.47
C ARG A 56 15.21 -6.32 -1.32
N SER A 57 16.32 -6.01 -1.96
CA SER A 57 17.56 -6.79 -1.84
C SER A 57 18.62 -6.03 -1.03
N SER A 58 19.61 -5.43 -1.68
CA SER A 58 20.72 -4.69 -1.07
C SER A 58 20.64 -3.18 -1.27
N GLU A 59 19.68 -2.69 -2.05
CA GLU A 59 19.55 -1.28 -2.38
C GLU A 59 19.27 -0.42 -1.13
N ARG A 60 19.84 0.79 -1.14
CA ARG A 60 19.63 1.80 -0.12
C ARG A 60 18.35 2.55 -0.43
N ILE A 61 17.33 2.37 0.40
CA ILE A 61 16.01 2.96 0.19
C ILE A 61 15.75 4.01 1.27
N LEU A 62 15.38 5.21 0.83
CA LEU A 62 14.80 6.23 1.71
C LEU A 62 13.30 6.30 1.50
N VAL A 63 12.55 6.28 2.59
CA VAL A 63 11.11 6.50 2.60
C VAL A 63 10.82 7.76 3.40
N ILE A 64 10.19 8.73 2.75
CA ILE A 64 9.75 10.00 3.35
C ILE A 64 8.22 9.95 3.45
N ASP A 65 7.73 9.91 4.68
CA ASP A 65 6.32 9.65 4.95
C ASP A 65 5.79 10.48 6.13
N PRO A 66 4.56 11.02 6.08
CA PRO A 66 4.01 11.78 7.19
C PRO A 66 3.85 10.93 8.47
N GLN A 67 3.72 9.62 8.35
CA GLN A 67 3.49 8.69 9.47
C GLN A 67 4.41 7.46 9.41
N PRO A 68 5.75 7.62 9.56
CA PRO A 68 6.73 6.54 9.40
C PRO A 68 6.46 5.30 10.26
N ARG A 69 5.78 5.47 11.41
CA ARG A 69 5.43 4.40 12.34
C ARG A 69 4.53 3.33 11.72
N TYR A 70 3.60 3.72 10.84
CA TYR A 70 2.64 2.78 10.28
C TYR A 70 3.32 1.89 9.25
N ILE A 71 4.18 2.47 8.41
CA ILE A 71 5.01 1.70 7.47
C ILE A 71 5.90 0.72 8.23
N MET A 72 6.56 1.15 9.31
CA MET A 72 7.35 0.25 10.15
C MET A 72 6.50 -0.89 10.70
N SER A 73 5.31 -0.59 11.24
CA SER A 73 4.40 -1.62 11.77
C SER A 73 4.01 -2.63 10.69
N TYR A 74 3.74 -2.19 9.46
CA TYR A 74 3.42 -3.10 8.35
C TYR A 74 4.60 -3.91 7.88
N LEU A 75 5.79 -3.33 7.81
CA LEU A 75 7.00 -4.07 7.47
C LEU A 75 7.22 -5.26 8.40
N VAL A 76 7.00 -5.08 9.70
CA VAL A 76 7.08 -6.16 10.69
C VAL A 76 6.05 -7.26 10.41
N LEU A 77 4.86 -6.90 9.95
CA LEU A 77 3.79 -7.85 9.67
C LEU A 77 3.97 -8.56 8.33
N THR A 78 4.57 -7.91 7.34
CA THR A 78 4.69 -8.42 5.97
C THR A 78 6.04 -9.05 5.66
N ASN A 79 7.08 -8.76 6.44
CA ASN A 79 8.42 -9.28 6.22
C ASN A 79 8.84 -10.24 7.35
N PRO A 80 8.94 -11.56 7.07
CA PRO A 80 9.26 -12.55 8.09
C PRO A 80 10.70 -12.41 8.63
N ASP A 81 11.59 -11.72 7.91
CA ASP A 81 12.98 -11.51 8.33
C ASP A 81 13.11 -10.38 9.37
N ILE A 82 12.05 -9.58 9.58
CA ILE A 82 12.03 -8.51 10.58
C ILE A 82 11.55 -9.08 11.91
N THR A 83 12.49 -9.50 12.74
CA THR A 83 12.18 -10.10 14.05
C THR A 83 12.00 -9.07 15.17
N ARG A 84 11.50 -9.51 16.32
CA ARG A 84 11.32 -8.65 17.50
C ARG A 84 12.63 -7.99 17.94
N GLU A 85 13.75 -8.71 17.84
CA GLU A 85 15.08 -8.24 18.21
C GLU A 85 15.53 -7.06 17.35
N VAL A 86 15.14 -7.07 16.07
CA VAL A 86 15.42 -6.00 15.12
C VAL A 86 14.61 -4.74 15.43
N ILE A 87 13.37 -4.89 15.91
CA ILE A 87 12.44 -3.77 16.13
C ILE A 87 12.54 -3.20 17.54
N ALA A 88 12.89 -4.01 18.54
CA ALA A 88 13.02 -3.59 19.94
C ALA A 88 13.83 -2.28 20.13
N PRO A 89 15.01 -2.09 19.50
CA PRO A 89 15.74 -0.82 19.63
C PRO A 89 15.07 0.37 18.95
N LEU A 90 14.18 0.13 17.98
CA LEU A 90 13.43 1.16 17.27
C LEU A 90 12.24 1.67 18.09
N ILE A 91 11.60 0.79 18.86
CA ILE A 91 10.51 1.15 19.79
C ILE A 91 11.03 2.06 20.91
N GLY A 92 12.24 1.82 21.40
CA GLY A 92 12.84 2.61 22.49
C GLY A 92 13.25 4.04 22.12
N ARG A 93 13.33 4.36 20.83
CA ARG A 93 13.68 5.70 20.30
C ARG A 93 12.47 6.53 19.88
N TYR A 94 11.29 6.10 20.31
CA TYR A 94 10.02 6.70 19.94
C TYR A 94 9.82 8.08 20.58
N ASP A 95 9.62 9.10 19.75
CA ASP A 95 9.10 10.41 20.13
C ASP A 95 7.61 10.50 19.72
N VAL A 96 6.78 11.00 20.64
CA VAL A 96 5.33 11.22 20.43
C VAL A 96 5.08 12.28 19.36
N GLY A 97 6.03 13.21 19.16
CA GLY A 97 5.92 14.26 18.15
C GLY A 97 6.02 13.77 16.69
N GLU A 98 6.49 12.54 16.46
CA GLU A 98 6.76 11.93 15.14
C GLU A 98 7.76 12.64 14.22
N GLU A 99 7.96 13.95 14.38
CA GLU A 99 8.83 14.79 13.55
C GLU A 99 10.29 14.33 13.57
N ASN A 100 10.76 13.77 14.68
CA ASN A 100 12.13 13.31 14.85
C ASN A 100 12.28 11.78 14.68
N ASN A 101 11.20 11.06 14.36
CA ASN A 101 11.25 9.61 14.30
C ASN A 101 11.92 9.15 12.99
N ILE A 102 13.19 8.75 13.12
CA ILE A 102 13.97 8.13 12.06
C ILE A 102 14.13 6.66 12.38
N TYR A 103 13.61 5.81 11.51
CA TYR A 103 13.71 4.37 11.60
C TYR A 103 14.72 3.86 10.59
N THR A 104 15.78 3.21 11.06
CA THR A 104 16.79 2.59 10.20
C THR A 104 16.80 1.08 10.36
N LEU A 105 16.71 0.38 9.23
CA LEU A 105 16.67 -1.06 9.16
C LEU A 105 17.57 -1.55 8.00
N GLY A 106 18.83 -1.85 8.31
CA GLY A 106 19.82 -2.20 7.29
C GLY A 106 19.99 -1.06 6.29
N SER A 107 19.68 -1.32 5.01
CA SER A 107 19.71 -0.33 3.92
C SER A 107 18.44 0.51 3.77
N LEU A 108 17.42 0.29 4.62
CA LEU A 108 16.16 1.02 4.61
C LEU A 108 16.16 2.12 5.69
N THR A 109 15.87 3.35 5.29
CA THR A 109 15.61 4.48 6.19
C THR A 109 14.19 4.97 5.98
N ILE A 110 13.40 5.11 7.04
CA ILE A 110 12.04 5.65 7.03
C ILE A 110 12.01 6.85 7.97
N ARG A 111 11.58 8.00 7.48
CA ARG A 111 11.55 9.25 8.25
C ARG A 111 10.44 10.17 7.74
N ARG A 112 10.11 11.19 8.52
CA ARG A 112 9.11 12.20 8.15
C ARG A 112 9.72 13.40 7.46
N ASP A 113 10.87 13.85 7.93
CA ASP A 113 11.53 15.04 7.42
C ASP A 113 12.36 14.74 6.16
N CYS A 114 12.50 15.74 5.29
CA CYS A 114 13.35 15.63 4.12
C CYS A 114 14.82 15.92 4.50
N PRO A 115 15.76 14.98 4.26
CA PRO A 115 17.16 15.24 4.51
C PRO A 115 17.71 16.30 3.55
N ALA A 116 18.68 17.09 4.01
CA ALA A 116 19.33 18.12 3.20
C ALA A 116 20.09 17.57 1.98
N THR A 117 20.42 16.28 1.97
CA THR A 117 21.11 15.59 0.87
C THR A 117 20.49 14.21 0.60
N LEU A 118 20.11 13.96 -0.67
CA LEU A 118 19.49 12.69 -1.12
C LEU A 118 20.40 11.87 -2.05
N THR A 119 21.15 12.55 -2.91
CA THR A 119 21.62 12.00 -4.20
C THR A 119 22.81 11.04 -4.11
N GLU A 120 23.57 11.05 -3.01
CA GLU A 120 24.75 10.19 -2.85
C GLU A 120 24.50 9.01 -1.89
N SER A 121 23.40 9.06 -1.14
CA SER A 121 23.13 8.17 -0.01
C SER A 121 22.09 7.09 -0.28
N TYR A 122 21.25 7.24 -1.31
CA TYR A 122 20.14 6.32 -1.58
C TYR A 122 20.00 5.99 -3.05
N ASP A 123 19.70 4.72 -3.34
CA ASP A 123 19.47 4.20 -4.67
C ASP A 123 18.02 4.45 -5.11
N THR A 124 17.05 4.30 -4.18
CA THR A 124 15.63 4.59 -4.40
C THR A 124 15.11 5.53 -3.33
N VAL A 125 14.33 6.54 -3.74
CA VAL A 125 13.64 7.45 -2.81
C VAL A 125 12.14 7.31 -3.02
N ILE A 126 11.42 7.06 -1.93
CA ILE A 126 9.97 6.89 -1.93
C ILE A 126 9.36 8.03 -1.13
N VAL A 127 8.34 8.67 -1.68
CA VAL A 127 7.69 9.82 -1.03
C VAL A 127 6.19 9.72 -1.09
N ASP A 128 5.54 10.02 0.02
CA ASP A 128 4.09 10.16 0.09
C ASP A 128 3.58 11.33 -0.75
N PHE A 129 2.46 11.12 -1.46
CA PHE A 129 1.90 12.13 -2.35
C PHE A 129 1.47 13.41 -1.63
N THR A 130 1.01 13.33 -0.37
CA THR A 130 0.58 14.49 0.41
C THR A 130 1.74 15.40 0.75
N LEU A 131 2.94 14.83 0.81
CA LEU A 131 4.14 15.62 1.00
C LEU A 131 4.53 16.31 -0.29
N VAL A 132 4.28 15.77 -1.48
CA VAL A 132 4.76 16.33 -2.75
C VAL A 132 4.37 17.79 -2.98
N GLU A 133 3.15 18.18 -2.65
CA GLU A 133 2.74 19.59 -2.73
C GLU A 133 3.36 20.45 -1.60
N GLY A 134 3.75 19.85 -0.47
CA GLY A 134 4.54 20.46 0.60
C GLY A 134 6.07 20.32 0.44
N LEU A 135 6.56 19.60 -0.58
CA LEU A 135 7.97 19.34 -0.86
C LEU A 135 8.67 20.56 -1.49
N ASP A 136 8.01 21.72 -1.57
CA ASP A 136 8.69 23.02 -1.61
C ASP A 136 9.76 23.14 -0.50
N GLN A 137 9.61 22.37 0.58
CA GLN A 137 10.56 22.25 1.69
C GLN A 137 11.59 21.11 1.55
N CYS A 138 11.59 20.37 0.43
CA CYS A 138 12.56 19.32 0.14
C CYS A 138 13.36 19.64 -1.14
N PRO A 139 14.25 20.64 -1.11
CA PRO A 139 15.04 21.06 -2.26
C PRO A 139 15.76 19.94 -3.01
N PRO A 140 16.33 18.91 -2.33
CA PRO A 140 17.00 17.83 -3.02
C PRO A 140 16.07 17.00 -3.92
N LEU A 141 14.79 16.87 -3.56
CA LEU A 141 13.84 16.10 -4.35
C LEU A 141 13.32 16.89 -5.56
N LEU A 142 13.13 18.20 -5.39
CA LEU A 142 12.86 19.12 -6.50
C LEU A 142 14.00 19.08 -7.52
N ALA A 143 15.26 19.08 -7.06
CA ALA A 143 16.41 18.95 -7.93
C ALA A 143 16.42 17.61 -8.71
N LEU A 144 15.98 16.52 -8.07
CA LEU A 144 15.82 15.22 -8.74
C LEU A 144 14.74 15.24 -9.82
N GLN A 145 13.62 15.92 -9.57
CA GLN A 145 12.53 16.05 -10.55
C GLN A 145 12.95 16.92 -11.75
N VAL A 146 13.54 18.09 -11.49
CA VAL A 146 13.90 19.07 -12.54
C VAL A 146 14.93 18.50 -13.52
N ASN A 147 15.85 17.67 -13.04
CA ASN A 147 16.89 17.11 -13.88
C ASN A 147 16.39 15.99 -14.83
N ASN A 148 15.13 15.54 -14.72
CA ASN A 148 14.50 14.52 -15.60
C ASN A 148 15.31 13.21 -15.77
N GLN A 149 16.28 12.96 -14.89
CA GLN A 149 17.21 11.83 -15.02
C GLN A 149 16.72 10.58 -14.32
N LEU A 150 15.66 10.66 -13.51
CA LEU A 150 15.16 9.54 -12.72
C LEU A 150 13.85 8.99 -13.27
N SER A 151 13.79 7.66 -13.39
CA SER A 151 12.52 6.97 -13.59
C SER A 151 11.62 7.24 -12.39
N VAL A 152 10.43 7.78 -12.65
CA VAL A 152 9.38 7.92 -11.64
C VAL A 152 8.37 6.81 -11.84
N ARG A 153 8.03 6.12 -10.77
CA ARG A 153 6.95 5.12 -10.72
C ARG A 153 6.02 5.46 -9.58
N LYS A 154 4.84 4.86 -9.58
CA LYS A 154 3.78 5.22 -8.63
C LYS A 154 3.16 3.97 -8.01
N ILE A 155 2.88 4.05 -6.72
CA ILE A 155 1.86 3.24 -6.06
C ILE A 155 0.59 4.08 -6.07
N VAL A 156 -0.50 3.53 -6.59
CA VAL A 156 -1.77 4.23 -6.74
C VAL A 156 -2.90 3.59 -5.95
N ASP A 157 -3.92 4.39 -5.64
CA ASP A 157 -5.14 3.98 -4.99
C ASP A 157 -5.96 3.08 -5.93
N PRO A 158 -6.42 1.91 -5.46
CA PRO A 158 -7.14 0.96 -6.29
C PRO A 158 -8.54 1.40 -6.72
N LEU A 159 -9.14 2.41 -6.08
CA LEU A 159 -10.48 2.87 -6.40
C LEU A 159 -10.49 3.95 -7.49
N ASP A 160 -9.59 4.93 -7.42
CA ASP A 160 -9.57 6.07 -8.33
C ASP A 160 -8.24 6.26 -9.08
N SER A 161 -7.28 5.35 -8.89
CA SER A 161 -5.92 5.46 -9.46
C SER A 161 -5.17 6.74 -9.04
N GLY A 162 -5.60 7.41 -7.96
CA GLY A 162 -4.87 8.53 -7.37
C GLY A 162 -3.50 8.09 -6.86
N VAL A 163 -2.48 8.94 -6.95
CA VAL A 163 -1.13 8.58 -6.49
C VAL A 163 -1.11 8.56 -4.96
N ILE A 164 -0.61 7.47 -4.38
CA ILE A 164 -0.36 7.35 -2.95
C ILE A 164 1.13 7.60 -2.67
N LYS A 165 2.02 6.93 -3.41
CA LYS A 165 3.48 7.11 -3.26
C LYS A 165 4.13 7.31 -4.61
N TYR A 166 5.15 8.16 -4.64
CA TYR A 166 6.10 8.31 -5.75
C TYR A 166 7.37 7.53 -5.45
N LEU A 167 7.89 6.84 -6.46
CA LEU A 167 9.08 6.01 -6.38
C LEU A 167 10.09 6.56 -7.39
N TYR A 168 11.10 7.26 -6.88
CA TYR A 168 12.19 7.84 -7.66
C TYR A 168 13.34 6.85 -7.75
N ASN A 169 13.76 6.53 -8.99
CA ASN A 169 14.82 5.56 -9.27
C ASN A 169 14.57 4.20 -8.59
N ASP A 170 13.33 3.71 -8.68
CA ASP A 170 12.93 2.37 -8.22
C ASP A 170 13.90 1.31 -8.74
N LYS A 171 14.59 0.60 -7.83
CA LYS A 171 15.46 -0.54 -8.13
C LYS A 171 14.81 -1.90 -7.87
N ILE A 172 13.66 -1.94 -7.21
CA ILE A 172 12.98 -3.20 -6.88
C ILE A 172 12.30 -3.78 -8.11
N CYS A 173 11.73 -2.93 -8.96
CA CYS A 173 11.01 -3.37 -10.14
C CYS A 173 11.68 -2.91 -11.45
N ASP A 174 12.91 -2.37 -11.44
CA ASP A 174 13.51 -1.66 -12.60
C ASP A 174 13.62 -2.51 -13.87
N ASP A 175 13.88 -3.80 -13.69
CA ASP A 175 14.00 -4.82 -14.73
C ASP A 175 12.67 -5.23 -15.39
N LEU A 176 11.53 -4.73 -14.89
CA LEU A 176 10.20 -5.09 -15.37
C LEU A 176 9.57 -3.98 -16.21
N THR A 177 8.91 -4.39 -17.30
CA THR A 177 8.00 -3.50 -18.04
C THR A 177 6.69 -3.37 -17.27
N LEU A 178 6.41 -2.16 -16.77
CA LEU A 178 5.23 -1.89 -15.96
C LEU A 178 4.07 -1.36 -16.81
N SER A 179 2.85 -1.65 -16.36
CA SER A 179 1.63 -1.09 -16.94
C SER A 179 1.51 0.41 -16.62
N PRO A 180 0.94 1.23 -17.51
CA PRO A 180 0.64 2.63 -17.19
C PRO A 180 -0.62 2.79 -16.31
N TYR A 181 -1.39 1.71 -16.11
CA TYR A 181 -2.60 1.71 -15.28
C TYR A 181 -2.65 0.50 -14.35
N LEU A 182 -3.34 0.68 -13.24
CA LEU A 182 -3.59 -0.38 -12.27
C LEU A 182 -4.62 -1.38 -12.83
N SER A 183 -4.36 -2.68 -12.70
CA SER A 183 -5.27 -3.74 -13.16
C SER A 183 -5.47 -4.76 -12.04
N LEU A 184 -6.60 -4.61 -11.35
CA LEU A 184 -7.03 -5.46 -10.23
C LEU A 184 -8.38 -6.10 -10.56
N ASP A 185 -8.34 -7.17 -11.36
CA ASP A 185 -9.56 -7.79 -11.87
C ASP A 185 -10.16 -8.82 -10.91
N LYS A 186 -9.38 -9.27 -9.91
CA LYS A 186 -9.75 -10.41 -9.05
C LYS A 186 -9.52 -10.07 -7.58
N VAL A 187 -10.39 -10.58 -6.71
CA VAL A 187 -10.26 -10.42 -5.24
C VAL A 187 -8.90 -10.87 -4.72
N LYS A 188 -8.31 -11.92 -5.32
CA LYS A 188 -6.97 -12.41 -4.96
C LYS A 188 -5.87 -11.37 -5.19
N ASP A 189 -6.11 -10.36 -6.02
CA ASP A 189 -5.15 -9.32 -6.34
C ASP A 189 -4.96 -8.35 -5.15
N PHE A 190 -5.84 -8.40 -4.15
CA PHE A 190 -5.72 -7.70 -2.87
C PHE A 190 -4.96 -8.53 -1.79
N GLY A 191 -4.54 -9.76 -2.13
CA GLY A 191 -3.71 -10.62 -1.26
C GLY A 191 -2.21 -10.37 -1.45
N LEU A 192 -1.75 -9.17 -1.11
CA LEU A 192 -0.42 -8.64 -1.44
C LEU A 192 0.75 -9.52 -0.97
N GLU A 193 0.70 -10.02 0.26
CA GLU A 193 1.82 -10.74 0.91
C GLU A 193 2.13 -12.08 0.26
N LYS A 194 1.19 -12.60 -0.52
CA LYS A 194 1.35 -13.89 -1.22
C LYS A 194 1.89 -13.70 -2.64
N MET A 195 2.07 -12.46 -3.08
CA MET A 195 2.57 -12.18 -4.43
C MET A 195 4.09 -12.33 -4.48
N SER A 196 4.56 -12.92 -5.58
CA SER A 196 5.96 -12.79 -5.96
C SER A 196 6.26 -11.34 -6.39
N ARG A 197 7.53 -10.93 -6.35
CA ARG A 197 8.00 -9.62 -6.82
C ARG A 197 7.42 -9.25 -8.19
N VAL A 198 7.50 -10.17 -9.16
CA VAL A 198 7.01 -9.93 -10.53
C VAL A 198 5.49 -9.70 -10.55
N GLN A 199 4.72 -10.50 -9.81
CA GLN A 199 3.27 -10.34 -9.73
C GLN A 199 2.88 -9.03 -9.04
N PHE A 200 3.60 -8.67 -7.98
CA PHE A 200 3.36 -7.43 -7.25
C PHE A 200 3.67 -6.22 -8.14
N CYS A 201 4.89 -6.14 -8.67
CA CYS A 201 5.33 -5.04 -9.52
C CYS A 201 4.41 -4.83 -10.73
N SER A 202 4.04 -5.91 -11.44
CA SER A 202 3.19 -5.81 -12.64
C SER A 202 1.74 -5.38 -12.37
N ARG A 203 1.26 -5.49 -11.12
CA ARG A 203 -0.13 -5.18 -10.75
C ARG A 203 -0.29 -3.89 -9.97
N TRP A 204 0.66 -3.60 -9.08
CA TRP A 204 0.53 -2.55 -8.06
C TRP A 204 1.48 -1.37 -8.28
N ILE A 205 2.50 -1.51 -9.14
CA ILE A 205 3.39 -0.42 -9.51
C ILE A 205 3.10 -0.04 -10.95
N ILE A 206 2.83 1.25 -11.18
CA ILE A 206 2.59 1.77 -12.52
C ILE A 206 3.77 2.61 -13.01
N ALA A 207 3.99 2.58 -14.33
CA ALA A 207 4.87 3.51 -15.01
C ALA A 207 4.25 4.92 -15.04
N ASN A 208 5.12 5.94 -15.13
CA ASN A 208 4.69 7.33 -15.30
C ASN A 208 4.09 7.59 -16.68
#